data_AF-A0ABD1V7H7-F1
#
_entry.id   AF-A0ABD1V7H7-F1
#
_cell.length_a   1.000
_cell.length_b   1.000
_cell.length_c   1.000
_cell.angle_alpha   90.00
_cell.angle_beta   90.00
_cell.angle_gamma   90.00
#
_symmetry.space_group_name_H-M   'P 1'
#
loop_
_entity.id
_entity.type
_entity.pdbx_description
1 polymer ?
#
loop_
_entity_poly.entity_id
_entity_poly.type
_entity_poly.pdbx_seq_one_letter_code
_entity_poly.pdbx_strand_id
1 'polypeptide(L)'
;MEKALLLQTLEEAFSKHNITTFAPRNKALEMDLDPLFKRFLLQPGNLKSLQNLLLFHMIPNSIESTRWPTEVNKPKNHNSLCRDSNGETLQVVEKNGEILVGMEKIIKPDDITRPDRIIHSNERVLIPKSVQQDFNMCRSLRSISAVILEGAPEVDPRTQTKETSFAGIR
;
A
#
# COMPACT_ATOMS: atom_id res chain seq x y z
N MET A 1 -18.12 -5.43 -13.08
CA MET A 1 -17.64 -4.21 -13.76
C MET A 1 -16.28 -3.78 -13.20
N GLU A 2 -16.14 -3.65 -11.87
CA GLU A 2 -14.91 -3.22 -11.20
C GLU A 2 -13.63 -4.00 -11.59
N LYS A 3 -13.68 -5.34 -11.63
CA LYS A 3 -12.52 -6.16 -12.06
C LYS A 3 -12.03 -5.86 -13.49
N ALA A 4 -12.93 -5.45 -14.39
CA ALA A 4 -12.57 -5.13 -15.76
C ALA A 4 -11.82 -3.79 -15.85
N LEU A 5 -12.16 -2.82 -14.99
CA LEU A 5 -11.46 -1.54 -14.91
C LEU A 5 -10.02 -1.70 -14.40
N LEU A 6 -9.82 -2.61 -13.43
CA LEU A 6 -8.48 -2.97 -12.98
C LEU A 6 -7.64 -3.53 -14.13
N LEU A 7 -8.20 -4.48 -14.89
CA LEU A 7 -7.52 -5.10 -16.01
C LEU A 7 -7.15 -4.07 -17.08
N GLN A 8 -8.09 -3.21 -17.46
CA GLN A 8 -7.84 -2.13 -18.43
C GLN A 8 -6.68 -1.24 -17.99
N THR A 9 -6.64 -0.83 -16.72
CA THR A 9 -5.56 0.06 -16.24
C THR A 9 -4.19 -0.64 -16.29
N LEU A 10 -4.16 -1.94 -15.98
CA LEU A 10 -2.93 -2.72 -16.08
C LEU A 10 -2.50 -2.86 -17.55
N GLU A 11 -3.42 -3.19 -18.45
CA GLU A 11 -3.14 -3.30 -19.89
C GLU A 11 -2.63 -1.99 -20.50
N GLU A 12 -3.23 -0.86 -20.13
CA GLU A 12 -2.76 0.46 -20.54
C GLU A 12 -1.35 0.77 -20.02
N ALA A 13 -1.02 0.35 -18.79
CA ALA A 13 0.32 0.44 -18.26
C ALA A 13 1.30 -0.39 -19.11
N PHE A 14 0.96 -1.66 -19.38
CA PHE A 14 1.81 -2.57 -20.15
C PHE A 14 2.03 -2.18 -21.62
N SER A 15 1.13 -1.40 -22.22
CA SER A 15 1.19 -1.05 -23.64
C SER A 15 2.10 0.14 -23.97
N LYS A 16 2.48 0.96 -22.97
CA LYS A 16 3.12 2.26 -23.21
C LYS A 16 4.63 2.27 -22.97
N HIS A 17 5.16 1.36 -22.17
CA HIS A 17 6.52 1.42 -21.65
C HIS A 17 7.20 0.07 -21.63
N ASN A 18 8.53 0.09 -21.71
CA ASN A 18 9.31 -1.09 -21.30
C ASN A 18 9.24 -1.19 -19.78
N ILE A 19 8.78 -2.31 -19.25
CA ILE A 19 8.45 -2.43 -17.82
C ILE A 19 9.34 -3.44 -17.12
N THR A 20 9.76 -3.09 -15.91
CA THR A 20 10.31 -4.04 -14.95
C THR A 20 9.25 -4.36 -13.91
N THR A 21 8.97 -5.64 -13.67
CA THR A 21 8.02 -6.10 -12.65
C THR A 21 8.74 -6.93 -11.59
N PHE A 22 8.51 -6.60 -10.32
CA PHE A 22 8.89 -7.44 -9.20
C PHE A 22 7.73 -8.37 -8.86
N ALA A 23 7.88 -9.66 -9.16
CA ALA A 23 6.85 -10.65 -8.99
C ALA A 23 7.09 -11.45 -7.70
N PRO A 24 6.26 -11.26 -6.65
CA PRO A 24 6.38 -12.08 -5.45
C PRO A 24 6.01 -13.53 -5.77
N ARG A 25 6.68 -14.50 -5.14
CA ARG A 25 6.31 -15.92 -5.28
C ARG A 25 4.87 -16.16 -4.81
N ASN A 26 4.17 -17.14 -5.40
CA ASN A 26 2.78 -17.46 -5.03
C ASN A 26 2.57 -17.61 -3.51
N LYS A 27 3.51 -18.30 -2.83
CA LYS A 27 3.48 -18.49 -1.37
C LYS A 27 3.43 -17.16 -0.59
N ALA A 28 4.04 -16.09 -1.09
CA ALA A 28 4.02 -14.78 -0.44
C ALA A 28 2.59 -14.22 -0.31
N LEU A 29 1.77 -14.40 -1.35
CA LEU A 29 0.37 -13.95 -1.36
C LEU A 29 -0.56 -14.96 -0.68
N GLU A 30 -0.25 -16.24 -0.79
CA GLU A 30 -1.10 -17.32 -0.28
C GLU A 30 -0.97 -17.52 1.22
N MET A 31 0.26 -17.56 1.72
CA MET A 31 0.60 -18.00 3.08
C MET A 31 1.23 -16.89 3.92
N ASP A 32 2.11 -16.07 3.34
CA ASP A 32 2.95 -15.15 4.12
C ASP A 32 2.31 -13.78 4.34
N LEU A 33 1.24 -13.46 3.59
CA LEU A 33 0.49 -12.21 3.72
C LEU A 33 -0.50 -12.31 4.88
N ASP A 34 -0.57 -11.26 5.71
CA ASP A 34 -1.52 -11.18 6.83
C ASP A 34 -2.96 -11.49 6.35
N PRO A 35 -3.68 -12.44 6.97
CA PRO A 35 -5.00 -12.85 6.50
C PRO A 35 -6.05 -11.73 6.53
N LEU A 36 -5.97 -10.79 7.48
CA LEU A 36 -6.88 -9.65 7.55
C LEU A 36 -6.57 -8.66 6.43
N PHE A 37 -5.30 -8.41 6.15
CA PHE A 37 -4.83 -7.57 5.05
C PHE A 37 -5.24 -8.16 3.70
N LYS A 38 -5.03 -9.47 3.49
CA LYS A 38 -5.48 -10.19 2.30
C LYS A 38 -7.00 -10.07 2.12
N ARG A 39 -7.77 -10.27 3.19
CA ARG A 39 -9.23 -10.10 3.14
C ARG A 39 -9.61 -8.67 2.78
N PHE A 40 -8.95 -7.68 3.36
CA PHE A 40 -9.16 -6.27 3.03
C PHE A 40 -8.95 -6.00 1.54
N LEU A 41 -7.83 -6.44 0.95
CA LEU A 41 -7.53 -6.23 -0.47
C LEU A 41 -8.57 -6.86 -1.41
N LEU A 42 -9.13 -8.01 -1.02
CA LEU A 42 -10.09 -8.76 -1.85
C LEU A 42 -11.54 -8.29 -1.69
N GLN A 43 -11.82 -7.34 -0.79
CA GLN A 43 -13.15 -6.75 -0.68
C GLN A 43 -13.42 -5.82 -1.87
N PRO A 44 -14.62 -5.87 -2.49
CA PRO A 44 -14.95 -5.07 -3.68
C PRO A 44 -14.69 -3.56 -3.51
N GLY A 45 -15.00 -3.02 -2.33
CA GLY A 45 -14.80 -1.60 -2.02
C GLY A 45 -13.33 -1.14 -1.94
N ASN A 46 -12.36 -2.06 -1.95
CA ASN A 46 -10.94 -1.74 -1.79
C ASN A 46 -10.13 -1.99 -3.08
N LEU A 47 -10.80 -2.02 -4.24
CA LEU A 47 -10.14 -2.25 -5.52
C LEU A 47 -9.03 -1.23 -5.80
N LYS A 48 -9.22 0.03 -5.38
CA LYS A 48 -8.20 1.07 -5.51
C LYS A 48 -6.91 0.71 -4.77
N SER A 49 -7.02 0.21 -3.54
CA SER A 49 -5.86 -0.23 -2.75
C SER A 49 -5.18 -1.45 -3.39
N LEU A 50 -5.97 -2.39 -3.94
CA LEU A 50 -5.42 -3.52 -4.72
C LEU A 50 -4.71 -3.06 -6.00
N GLN A 51 -5.27 -2.10 -6.72
CA GLN A 51 -4.65 -1.52 -7.92
C GLN A 51 -3.32 -0.83 -7.60
N ASN A 52 -3.29 -0.02 -6.54
CA ASN A 52 -2.09 0.66 -6.07
C ASN A 52 -1.01 -0.34 -5.65
N LEU A 53 -1.39 -1.43 -4.97
CA LEU A 53 -0.49 -2.52 -4.64
C LEU A 53 0.15 -3.13 -5.89
N LEU A 54 -0.65 -3.48 -6.90
CA LEU A 54 -0.16 -4.12 -8.13
C LEU A 54 0.74 -3.19 -8.94
N LEU A 55 0.33 -1.93 -9.12
CA LEU A 55 1.11 -0.94 -9.86
C LEU A 55 2.42 -0.58 -9.17
N PHE A 56 2.48 -0.68 -7.83
CA PHE A 56 3.70 -0.42 -7.09
C PHE A 56 4.81 -1.43 -7.37
N HIS A 57 4.46 -2.66 -7.79
CA HIS A 57 5.43 -3.68 -8.18
C HIS A 57 6.03 -3.46 -9.59
N MET A 58 5.62 -2.40 -10.29
CA MET A 58 6.00 -2.16 -11.69
C MET A 58 6.76 -0.83 -11.81
N ILE A 59 7.89 -0.84 -12.52
CA ILE A 59 8.66 0.35 -12.86
C ILE A 59 8.54 0.59 -14.39
N PRO A 60 8.26 1.82 -14.85
CA PRO A 60 8.13 2.17 -16.27
C PRO A 60 9.47 2.26 -17.02
N ASN A 61 10.45 1.42 -16.67
CA ASN A 61 11.74 1.32 -17.31
C ASN A 61 12.19 -0.15 -17.30
N SER A 62 12.96 -0.56 -18.31
CA SER A 62 13.65 -1.85 -18.31
C SER A 62 14.96 -1.78 -17.51
N ILE A 63 15.05 -2.59 -16.46
CA ILE A 63 16.18 -2.63 -15.52
C ILE A 63 16.63 -4.08 -15.43
N GLU A 64 17.65 -4.43 -16.20
CA GLU A 64 18.34 -5.72 -16.07
C GLU A 64 19.14 -5.78 -14.77
N SER A 65 19.34 -6.99 -14.24
CA SER A 65 20.10 -7.18 -13.01
C SER A 65 21.55 -6.65 -13.09
N THR A 66 22.14 -6.63 -14.28
CA THR A 66 23.46 -6.05 -14.55
C THR A 66 23.55 -4.55 -14.26
N ARG A 67 22.42 -3.85 -14.19
CA ARG A 67 22.32 -2.41 -13.92
C ARG A 67 21.98 -2.09 -12.46
N TRP A 68 21.90 -3.10 -11.61
CA TRP A 68 21.66 -2.92 -10.18
C TRP A 68 22.88 -2.34 -9.48
N PRO A 69 22.69 -1.71 -8.29
CA PRO A 69 23.81 -1.19 -7.53
C PRO A 69 24.78 -2.31 -7.16
N THR A 70 26.05 -2.10 -7.47
CA THR A 70 27.16 -2.97 -7.02
C THR A 70 27.83 -2.45 -5.75
N GLU A 71 27.50 -1.21 -5.37
CA GLU A 71 28.05 -0.57 -4.17
C GLU A 71 27.17 -0.88 -2.95
N VAL A 72 27.78 -1.50 -1.95
CA VAL A 72 27.10 -1.92 -0.72
C VAL A 72 26.43 -0.73 -0.03
N ASN A 73 25.16 -0.92 0.35
CA ASN A 73 24.33 0.07 1.04
C ASN A 73 24.13 1.40 0.29
N LYS A 74 24.31 1.42 -1.04
CA LYS A 74 23.94 2.58 -1.87
C LYS A 74 22.67 2.30 -2.68
N PRO A 75 21.48 2.68 -2.17
CA PRO A 75 20.22 2.40 -2.83
C PRO A 75 20.07 3.23 -4.10
N LYS A 76 19.46 2.62 -5.13
CA LYS A 76 18.96 3.30 -6.32
C LYS A 76 17.45 3.38 -6.25
N ASN A 77 16.93 4.60 -6.31
CA ASN A 77 15.50 4.87 -6.21
C ASN A 77 14.84 4.84 -7.59
N HIS A 78 13.66 4.25 -7.65
CA HIS A 78 12.86 4.11 -8.86
C HIS A 78 11.42 4.51 -8.58
N ASN A 79 10.82 5.28 -9.49
CA ASN A 79 9.39 5.54 -9.44
C ASN A 79 8.65 4.30 -9.93
N SER A 80 7.65 3.85 -9.16
CA SER A 80 6.73 2.82 -9.63
C SER A 80 5.63 3.41 -10.51
N LEU A 81 4.81 2.56 -11.12
CA LEU A 81 3.61 2.96 -11.84
C LEU A 81 2.45 3.37 -10.92
N CYS A 82 2.58 3.18 -9.60
CA CYS A 82 1.59 3.61 -8.62
C CYS A 82 1.63 5.14 -8.47
N ARG A 83 0.64 5.84 -9.06
CA ARG A 83 0.54 7.30 -8.96
C ARG A 83 0.18 7.79 -7.56
N ASP A 84 -0.56 6.97 -6.82
CA ASP A 84 -1.01 7.25 -5.46
C ASP A 84 0.03 6.82 -4.41
N SER A 85 1.30 6.68 -4.79
CA SER A 85 2.39 6.34 -3.88
C SER A 85 2.81 7.53 -2.99
N ASN A 86 2.24 8.73 -3.21
CA ASN A 86 2.59 9.96 -2.48
C ASN A 86 4.11 10.26 -2.50
N GLY A 87 4.76 9.99 -3.63
CA GLY A 87 6.21 10.17 -3.78
C GLY A 87 7.05 9.02 -3.22
N GLU A 88 6.43 7.95 -2.75
CA GLU A 88 7.15 6.73 -2.40
C GLU A 88 7.81 6.10 -3.63
N THR A 89 9.10 5.81 -3.49
CA THR A 89 9.94 5.20 -4.52
C THR A 89 10.36 3.80 -4.10
N LEU A 90 10.51 2.92 -5.09
CA LEU A 90 11.11 1.60 -4.91
C LEU A 90 12.62 1.72 -4.87
N GLN A 91 13.23 1.28 -3.78
CA GLN A 91 14.68 1.27 -3.64
C GLN A 91 15.21 -0.11 -4.03
N VAL A 92 16.18 -0.16 -4.94
CA VAL A 92 16.97 -1.38 -5.17
C VAL A 92 18.31 -1.16 -4.52
N VAL A 93 18.76 -2.08 -3.68
CA VAL A 93 20.00 -1.95 -2.92
C VAL A 93 20.70 -3.29 -2.78
N GLU A 94 22.03 -3.27 -2.87
CA GLU A 94 22.86 -4.41 -2.48
C GLU A 94 23.18 -4.31 -0.98
N LYS A 95 22.90 -5.39 -0.27
CA LYS A 95 23.16 -5.52 1.16
C LYS A 95 23.64 -6.93 1.46
N ASN A 96 24.88 -7.05 1.94
CA ASN A 96 25.50 -8.29 2.38
C ASN A 96 25.54 -9.40 1.30
N GLY A 97 25.76 -9.04 0.04
CA GLY A 97 25.78 -9.97 -1.10
C GLY A 97 24.39 -10.33 -1.63
N GLU A 98 23.34 -9.71 -1.11
CA GLU A 98 21.96 -9.91 -1.55
C GLU A 98 21.39 -8.62 -2.14
N ILE A 99 20.54 -8.75 -3.15
CA ILE A 99 19.81 -7.62 -3.71
C ILE A 99 18.43 -7.57 -3.08
N LEU A 100 18.10 -6.40 -2.53
CA LEU A 100 16.81 -6.09 -1.97
C LEU A 100 16.06 -5.10 -2.86
N VAL A 101 14.75 -5.28 -2.98
CA VAL A 101 13.81 -4.30 -3.52
C VAL A 101 12.88 -3.85 -2.39
N GLY A 102 12.94 -2.57 -2.02
CA GLY A 102 12.38 -2.06 -0.78
C GLY A 102 13.03 -2.77 0.42
N MET A 103 12.26 -3.62 1.08
CA MET A 103 12.72 -4.45 2.20
C MET A 103 12.81 -5.94 1.85
N GLU A 104 12.47 -6.30 0.60
CA GLU A 104 12.26 -7.68 0.20
C GLU A 104 13.41 -8.21 -0.66
N LYS A 105 13.82 -9.44 -0.39
CA LYS A 105 14.89 -10.09 -1.13
C LYS A 105 14.45 -10.47 -2.54
N ILE A 106 15.31 -10.21 -3.52
CA ILE A 106 15.16 -10.77 -4.86
C ILE A 106 15.71 -12.20 -4.84
N ILE A 107 14.90 -13.14 -5.31
CA ILE A 107 15.22 -14.58 -5.35
C ILE A 107 15.77 -14.96 -6.71
N LYS A 108 15.14 -14.46 -7.78
CA LYS A 108 15.59 -14.71 -9.15
C LYS A 108 15.71 -13.38 -9.90
N PRO A 109 16.93 -12.85 -10.08
CA PRO A 109 17.17 -11.79 -11.05
C PRO A 109 16.83 -12.29 -12.45
N ASP A 110 16.39 -11.38 -13.32
CA ASP A 110 16.05 -11.64 -14.72
C ASP A 110 15.26 -12.96 -14.98
N ASP A 111 14.34 -13.32 -14.08
CA ASP A 111 13.60 -14.59 -14.13
C ASP A 111 12.85 -14.77 -15.46
N ILE A 112 12.31 -13.66 -15.99
CA ILE A 112 11.77 -13.62 -17.34
C ILE A 112 12.22 -12.33 -18.02
N THR A 113 12.94 -12.48 -19.13
CA THR A 113 13.38 -11.37 -19.96
C THR A 113 12.73 -11.45 -21.34
N ARG A 114 12.12 -10.34 -21.76
CA ARG A 114 11.56 -10.12 -23.08
C ARG A 114 11.95 -8.72 -23.56
N PRO A 115 11.89 -8.44 -24.88
CA PRO A 115 12.27 -7.12 -25.41
C PRO A 115 11.52 -5.94 -24.77
N ASP A 116 10.27 -6.16 -24.38
CA ASP A 116 9.34 -5.17 -23.82
C ASP A 116 9.28 -5.20 -22.28
N ARG A 117 9.74 -6.27 -21.63
CA ARG A 117 9.55 -6.45 -20.19
C ARG A 117 10.58 -7.35 -19.52
N ILE A 118 10.87 -7.04 -18.28
CA ILE A 118 11.71 -7.84 -17.40
C ILE A 118 10.93 -8.16 -16.14
N ILE A 119 11.02 -9.40 -15.67
CA ILE A 119 10.42 -9.86 -14.43
C ILE A 119 11.53 -10.35 -13.52
N HIS A 120 11.58 -9.81 -12.31
CA HIS A 120 12.42 -10.32 -11.22
C HIS A 120 11.52 -10.96 -10.17
N SER A 121 11.84 -12.18 -9.76
CA SER A 121 11.08 -12.83 -8.69
C SER A 121 11.61 -12.40 -7.32
N ASN A 122 10.74 -11.92 -6.45
CA ASN A 122 11.07 -11.50 -5.09
C ASN A 122 10.34 -12.32 -4.02
N GLU A 123 10.82 -12.21 -2.78
CA GLU A 123 10.43 -13.10 -1.70
C GLU A 123 9.04 -12.84 -1.15
N ARG A 124 8.69 -11.58 -0.89
CA ARG A 124 7.38 -11.20 -0.33
C ARG A 124 6.73 -10.07 -1.12
N VAL A 125 5.45 -9.86 -0.88
CA VAL A 125 4.68 -8.77 -1.50
C VAL A 125 5.23 -7.42 -1.02
N LEU A 126 5.48 -6.49 -1.95
CA LEU A 126 5.82 -5.10 -1.63
C LEU A 126 4.55 -4.35 -1.25
N ILE A 127 4.50 -3.78 -0.04
CA ILE A 127 3.33 -3.07 0.47
C ILE A 127 3.61 -1.56 0.46
N PRO A 128 2.94 -0.77 -0.41
CA PRO A 128 3.04 0.68 -0.40
C PRO A 128 2.47 1.26 0.90
N LYS A 129 3.04 2.39 1.34
CA LYS A 129 2.55 3.11 2.52
C LYS A 129 1.09 3.51 2.41
N SER A 130 0.63 3.93 1.23
CA SER A 130 -0.76 4.32 1.00
C SER A 130 -1.74 3.16 1.21
N VAL A 131 -1.40 1.97 0.70
CA VAL A 131 -2.21 0.76 0.89
C VAL A 131 -2.22 0.31 2.36
N GLN A 132 -1.07 0.43 3.04
CA GLN A 132 -0.98 0.16 4.48
C GLN A 132 -1.84 1.13 5.30
N GLN A 133 -1.87 2.40 4.91
CA GLN A 133 -2.72 3.42 5.54
C GLN A 133 -4.21 3.13 5.34
N ASP A 134 -4.63 2.77 4.12
CA ASP A 134 -6.02 2.39 3.83
C ASP A 134 -6.47 1.22 4.71
N PHE A 135 -5.63 0.19 4.83
CA PHE A 135 -5.91 -0.96 5.71
C PHE A 135 -6.07 -0.54 7.17
N ASN A 136 -5.15 0.29 7.68
CA ASN A 136 -5.18 0.78 9.05
C ASN A 136 -6.44 1.61 9.33
N MET A 137 -6.84 2.47 8.38
CA MET A 137 -8.05 3.28 8.47
C MET A 137 -9.31 2.41 8.50
N CYS A 138 -9.42 1.44 7.59
CA CYS A 138 -10.56 0.51 7.58
C CYS A 138 -10.66 -0.30 8.88
N ARG A 139 -9.52 -0.70 9.46
CA ARG A 139 -9.50 -1.40 10.76
C ARG A 139 -9.96 -0.49 11.89
N SER A 140 -9.43 0.74 11.95
CA SER A 140 -9.78 1.72 12.99
C SER A 140 -11.27 2.06 12.98
N LEU A 141 -11.85 2.31 11.80
CA LEU A 141 -13.29 2.60 11.67
C LEU A 141 -14.17 1.43 12.17
N ARG A 142 -13.78 0.19 11.89
CA ARG A 142 -14.48 -0.99 12.44
C ARG A 142 -14.35 -1.09 13.95
N SER A 143 -13.18 -0.77 14.51
CA SER A 143 -12.97 -0.76 15.96
C SER A 143 -13.81 0.32 16.65
N ILE A 144 -13.94 1.50 16.05
CA ILE A 144 -14.75 2.61 16.60
C ILE A 144 -16.24 2.29 16.51
N SER A 145 -16.71 1.72 15.38
CA SER A 145 -18.13 1.33 15.23
C SER A 145 -18.56 0.19 16.16
N ALA A 146 -17.62 -0.59 16.68
CA ALA A 146 -17.89 -1.66 17.65
C ALA A 146 -18.01 -1.14 19.09
N VAL A 147 -17.68 0.13 19.34
CA VAL A 147 -18.03 0.81 20.58
C VAL A 147 -19.50 1.16 20.49
N ILE A 148 -20.34 0.45 21.24
CA ILE A 148 -21.70 0.90 21.53
C ILE A 148 -21.53 2.28 22.16
N LEU A 149 -22.03 3.32 21.50
CA LEU A 149 -22.20 4.62 22.15
C LEU A 149 -23.10 4.34 23.36
N GLU A 150 -22.55 4.36 24.57
CA GLU A 150 -23.38 4.48 25.76
C GLU A 150 -24.27 5.70 25.51
N GLY A 151 -25.58 5.48 25.54
CA GLY A 151 -26.56 6.52 25.24
C GLY A 151 -26.20 7.78 26.01
N ALA A 152 -26.28 8.93 25.33
CA ALA A 152 -26.01 10.22 25.97
C ALA A 152 -26.75 10.27 27.32
N PRO A 153 -26.08 10.66 28.42
CA PRO A 153 -26.74 10.74 29.71
C PRO A 153 -28.00 11.59 29.54
N GLU A 154 -29.14 11.05 29.95
CA GLU A 154 -30.42 11.75 29.83
C GLU A 154 -30.34 13.04 30.64
N VAL A 155 -30.30 14.17 29.95
CA VAL A 155 -30.32 15.49 30.59
C VAL A 155 -31.75 15.75 31.04
N ASP A 156 -32.01 15.62 32.34
CA ASP A 156 -33.24 16.10 32.96
C ASP A 156 -33.26 17.64 32.86
N PRO A 157 -34.22 18.26 32.14
CA PRO A 157 -34.31 19.70 31.99
C PRO A 157 -34.67 20.45 33.29
N ARG A 158 -34.85 19.78 34.44
CA ARG A 158 -35.25 20.42 35.71
C ARG A 158 -34.13 20.94 36.60
N THR A 159 -32.87 20.93 36.17
CA THR A 159 -31.77 21.57 36.92
C THR A 159 -31.35 22.91 36.30
N GLN A 160 -32.29 23.84 36.16
CA GLN A 160 -31.99 25.27 36.05
C GLN A 160 -32.83 26.07 37.02
N THR A 161 -32.42 26.10 38.29
CA THR A 161 -32.83 27.17 39.20
C THR A 161 -31.83 28.30 39.06
N LYS A 162 -32.27 29.37 38.41
CA LYS A 162 -31.60 30.67 38.37
C LYS A 162 -31.55 31.25 39.78
N GLU A 163 -30.43 31.83 40.18
CA GLU A 163 -30.42 32.98 41.08
C GLU A 163 -29.12 33.78 40.89
N THR A 164 -29.12 34.64 39.88
CA THR A 164 -28.27 35.83 39.83
C THR A 164 -29.03 36.96 40.52
N SER A 165 -28.67 37.30 41.76
CA SER A 165 -29.06 38.56 42.38
C SER A 165 -27.94 39.59 42.18
N PHE A 166 -28.24 40.59 41.36
CA PHE A 166 -27.52 41.85 41.31
C PHE A 166 -27.96 42.69 42.52
N ALA A 167 -27.01 43.21 43.30
CA ALA A 167 -27.21 44.40 44.12
C ALA A 167 -26.03 45.35 43.85
N GLY A 168 -26.36 46.55 43.36
CA GLY A 168 -25.41 47.58 42.94
C GLY A 168 -24.97 48.51 44.08
N ILE A 169 -23.81 49.13 43.83
CA ILE A 169 -23.36 50.49 44.16
C ILE A 169 -24.22 51.27 45.18
N ARG A 170 -23.66 51.50 46.38
CA ARG A 170 -23.25 52.84 46.84
C ARG A 170 -22.21 52.76 47.94
#